data_AF-A0A239NZN0-F1
#
_entry.id   AF-A0A239NZN0-F1
#
_cell.length_a   1.000
_cell.length_b   1.000
_cell.length_c   1.000
_cell.angle_alpha   90.00
_cell.angle_beta   90.00
_cell.angle_gamma   90.00
#
_symmetry.space_group_name_H-M   'P 1'
#
loop_
_entity.id
_entity.type
_entity.pdbx_description
1 polymer ?
#
loop_
_entity_poly.entity_id
_entity_poly.type
_entity_poly.pdbx_seq_one_letter_code
_entity_poly.pdbx_strand_id
1 'polypeptide(L)'
;MTERAETWGRASGASFQTDGSASVAVSRLWRKLEQLNLIKRANNGRLVKVTKLLEDGSGTPYTRPRGSDTGPRKDVYFQLPFQYWTEEMHKKLDMPAKIVMLIGMSLRQTNFALSETPTFASWYGISEATLRRGIKKLLEKELLVKVDTETYITGETRTGYGFRTRYTFRPPYDLNVKADREGGDSETPAETLVSPKASL
;
A
#
# COMPACT_ATOMS: atom_id res chain seq x y z
N MET A 1 -17.93 -0.55 -23.13
CA MET A 1 -18.90 -1.56 -23.58
C MET A 1 -19.29 -2.36 -22.36
N THR A 2 -20.58 -2.48 -22.06
CA THR A 2 -21.05 -3.11 -20.80
C THR A 2 -21.27 -4.59 -21.06
N GLU A 3 -20.34 -5.43 -20.59
CA GLU A 3 -20.47 -6.88 -20.69
C GLU A 3 -21.59 -7.41 -19.78
N ARG A 4 -22.16 -8.58 -20.14
CA ARG A 4 -23.21 -9.24 -19.36
C ARG A 4 -22.73 -9.50 -17.92
N ALA A 5 -23.64 -9.44 -16.95
CA ALA A 5 -23.33 -9.68 -15.54
C ALA A 5 -22.66 -11.05 -15.29
N GLU A 6 -22.94 -12.04 -16.14
CA GLU A 6 -22.31 -13.36 -16.16
C GLU A 6 -20.79 -13.30 -16.36
N THR A 7 -20.31 -12.44 -17.27
CA THR A 7 -18.87 -12.26 -17.53
C THR A 7 -18.17 -11.73 -16.30
N TRP A 8 -18.78 -10.75 -15.62
CA TRP A 8 -18.27 -10.21 -14.36
C TRP A 8 -18.37 -11.22 -13.20
N GLY A 9 -19.41 -12.05 -13.17
CA GLY A 9 -19.57 -13.13 -12.18
C GLY A 9 -18.46 -14.17 -12.28
N ARG A 10 -18.07 -14.54 -13.51
CA ARG A 10 -16.95 -15.44 -13.78
C ARG A 10 -15.60 -14.79 -13.46
N ALA A 11 -15.37 -13.56 -13.93
CA ALA A 11 -14.12 -12.84 -13.71
C ALA A 11 -13.83 -12.55 -12.23
N SER A 12 -14.88 -12.37 -11.42
CA SER A 12 -14.76 -12.18 -9.97
C SER A 12 -14.67 -13.49 -9.17
N GLY A 13 -14.84 -14.65 -9.82
CA GLY A 13 -14.94 -15.95 -9.16
C GLY A 13 -16.19 -16.11 -8.28
N ALA A 14 -17.13 -15.16 -8.33
CA ALA A 14 -18.33 -15.14 -7.49
C ALA A 14 -19.39 -16.15 -7.96
N SER A 15 -19.42 -16.47 -9.26
CA SER A 15 -20.26 -17.54 -9.78
C SER A 15 -19.77 -18.01 -11.15
N PHE A 16 -19.59 -19.33 -11.27
CA PHE A 16 -19.47 -20.00 -12.57
C PHE A 16 -20.83 -20.45 -13.13
N GLN A 17 -21.89 -20.38 -12.32
CA GLN A 17 -23.24 -20.82 -12.65
C GLN A 17 -24.10 -19.68 -13.21
N THR A 18 -24.90 -20.01 -14.22
CA THR A 18 -25.82 -19.14 -14.97
C THR A 18 -27.17 -18.97 -14.28
N ASP A 19 -27.19 -19.00 -12.94
CA ASP A 19 -28.42 -19.26 -12.20
C ASP A 19 -28.89 -17.99 -11.46
N GLY A 20 -28.88 -16.83 -12.12
CA GLY A 20 -29.36 -15.54 -11.57
C GLY A 20 -28.58 -14.96 -10.36
N SER A 21 -27.96 -15.81 -9.55
CA SER A 21 -27.15 -15.52 -8.37
C SER A 21 -25.90 -14.71 -8.72
N ALA A 22 -25.31 -14.99 -9.88
CA ALA A 22 -24.22 -14.20 -10.47
C ALA A 22 -24.61 -12.73 -10.62
N SER A 23 -25.84 -12.45 -11.08
CA SER A 23 -26.33 -11.09 -11.29
C SER A 23 -26.52 -10.33 -9.97
N VAL A 24 -27.01 -11.00 -8.92
CA VAL A 24 -27.18 -10.41 -7.59
C VAL A 24 -25.83 -10.10 -6.93
N ALA A 25 -24.89 -11.05 -6.98
CA ALA A 25 -23.54 -10.88 -6.42
C ALA A 25 -22.80 -9.72 -7.10
N VAL A 26 -22.84 -9.68 -8.42
CA VAL A 26 -22.29 -8.58 -9.22
C VAL A 26 -22.99 -7.28 -8.82
N SER A 27 -24.31 -7.20 -8.82
CA SER A 27 -25.04 -5.98 -8.43
C SER A 27 -24.64 -5.44 -7.04
N ARG A 28 -24.39 -6.31 -6.06
CA ARG A 28 -23.87 -5.92 -4.73
C ARG A 28 -22.46 -5.33 -4.80
N LEU A 29 -21.56 -5.96 -5.56
CA LEU A 29 -20.20 -5.44 -5.79
C LEU A 29 -20.25 -4.06 -6.46
N TRP A 30 -21.06 -3.90 -7.50
CA TRP A 30 -21.24 -2.64 -8.20
C TRP A 30 -21.77 -1.53 -7.26
N ARG A 31 -22.74 -1.84 -6.41
CA ARG A 31 -23.24 -0.90 -5.40
C ARG A 31 -22.14 -0.50 -4.40
N LYS A 32 -21.31 -1.46 -3.97
CA LYS A 32 -20.19 -1.18 -3.07
C LYS A 32 -19.14 -0.30 -3.72
N LEU A 33 -18.79 -0.54 -4.99
CA LEU A 33 -17.86 0.30 -5.75
C LEU A 33 -18.38 1.72 -5.92
N GLU A 34 -19.69 1.88 -6.14
CA GLU A 34 -20.33 3.20 -6.23
C GLU A 34 -20.34 3.92 -4.88
N GLN A 35 -20.61 3.22 -3.77
CA GLN A 35 -20.52 3.76 -2.41
C GLN A 35 -19.10 4.22 -2.05
N LEU A 36 -18.08 3.57 -2.61
CA LEU A 36 -16.68 3.94 -2.42
C LEU A 36 -16.21 5.02 -3.40
N ASN A 37 -17.09 5.60 -4.21
CA ASN A 37 -16.77 6.58 -5.27
C ASN A 37 -15.69 6.09 -6.26
N LEU A 38 -15.66 4.78 -6.54
CA LEU A 38 -14.71 4.17 -7.49
C LEU A 38 -15.28 4.06 -8.91
N ILE A 39 -16.61 4.08 -9.02
CA ILE A 39 -17.32 4.07 -10.30
C ILE A 39 -18.51 5.02 -10.26
N LYS A 40 -18.90 5.52 -11.42
CA LYS A 40 -20.19 6.17 -11.64
C LYS A 40 -21.01 5.37 -12.64
N ARG A 41 -22.26 5.08 -12.31
CA ARG A 41 -23.21 4.44 -13.21
C ARG A 41 -24.16 5.49 -13.79
N ALA A 42 -24.47 5.34 -15.08
CA ALA A 42 -25.49 6.12 -15.75
C ALA A 42 -26.32 5.20 -16.65
N ASN A 43 -27.62 5.44 -16.70
CA ASN A 43 -28.48 4.73 -17.65
C ASN A 43 -28.10 5.14 -19.09
N ASN A 44 -27.99 4.17 -19.97
CA ASN A 44 -27.72 4.36 -21.39
C ASN A 44 -28.65 3.45 -22.21
N GLY A 45 -29.93 3.83 -22.29
CA GLY A 45 -30.98 3.01 -22.88
C GLY A 45 -31.20 1.70 -22.11
N ARG A 46 -31.07 0.55 -22.81
CA ARG A 46 -31.15 -0.79 -22.21
C ARG A 46 -29.86 -1.24 -21.51
N LEU A 47 -28.80 -0.44 -21.56
CA LEU A 47 -27.49 -0.75 -20.98
C LEU A 47 -27.12 0.24 -19.88
N VAL A 48 -26.23 -0.18 -18.98
CA VAL A 48 -25.65 0.70 -17.96
C VAL A 48 -24.28 1.17 -18.44
N LYS A 49 -24.09 2.47 -18.61
CA LYS A 49 -22.77 3.05 -18.86
C LYS A 49 -22.03 3.17 -17.52
N VAL A 50 -20.79 2.73 -17.53
CA VAL A 50 -19.94 2.68 -16.33
C VAL A 50 -18.72 3.53 -16.60
N THR A 51 -18.52 4.54 -15.77
CA THR A 51 -17.35 5.41 -15.80
C THR A 51 -16.47 5.07 -14.61
N LYS A 52 -15.20 4.77 -14.86
CA LYS A 52 -14.20 4.55 -13.80
C LYS A 52 -13.81 5.89 -13.19
N LEU A 53 -13.69 5.95 -11.88
CA LEU A 53 -13.22 7.10 -11.12
C LEU A 53 -11.84 6.79 -10.53
N LEU A 54 -11.13 7.81 -10.06
CA LEU A 54 -9.85 7.63 -9.35
C LEU A 54 -10.05 6.84 -8.06
N GLU A 55 -9.04 6.04 -7.73
CA GLU A 55 -9.00 5.13 -6.58
C GLU A 55 -8.87 5.84 -5.23
N ASP A 56 -8.63 7.14 -5.22
CA ASP A 56 -8.54 7.99 -4.03
C ASP A 56 -9.89 8.35 -3.40
N GLY A 57 -11.00 7.95 -4.05
CA GLY A 57 -12.37 8.23 -3.59
C GLY A 57 -12.83 9.67 -3.83
N SER A 58 -12.04 10.49 -4.53
CA SER A 58 -12.39 11.88 -4.87
C SER A 58 -13.60 12.01 -5.81
N GLY A 59 -13.95 10.93 -6.50
CA GLY A 59 -14.99 10.92 -7.53
C GLY A 59 -14.57 11.55 -8.86
N THR A 60 -13.28 11.90 -9.01
CA THR A 60 -12.72 12.41 -10.26
C THR A 60 -12.68 11.31 -11.33
N PRO A 61 -12.99 11.60 -12.61
CA PRO A 61 -12.85 10.60 -13.67
C PRO A 61 -11.44 10.02 -13.75
N TYR A 62 -11.34 8.70 -13.87
CA TYR A 62 -10.05 8.03 -14.04
C TYR A 62 -9.41 8.47 -15.35
N THR A 63 -8.14 8.87 -15.26
CA THR A 63 -7.28 9.10 -16.42
C THR A 63 -6.13 8.10 -16.33
N ARG A 64 -5.81 7.45 -17.45
CA ARG A 64 -4.67 6.52 -17.49
C ARG A 64 -3.42 7.32 -17.16
N PRO A 65 -2.69 6.97 -16.09
CA PRO A 65 -1.51 7.73 -15.73
C PRO A 65 -0.38 7.43 -16.68
N ARG A 66 0.54 8.38 -16.74
CA ARG A 66 1.65 8.38 -17.70
C ARG A 66 2.82 7.50 -17.26
N GLY A 67 2.77 6.93 -16.05
CA GLY A 67 3.72 5.95 -15.55
C GLY A 67 5.11 6.52 -15.25
N SER A 68 5.22 7.83 -14.95
CA SER A 68 6.49 8.43 -14.55
C SER A 68 6.70 8.32 -13.05
N ASP A 69 7.84 7.78 -12.63
CA ASP A 69 8.28 7.78 -11.22
C ASP A 69 8.52 9.19 -10.66
N THR A 70 8.66 10.19 -11.55
CA THR A 70 8.76 11.62 -11.20
C THR A 70 7.44 12.37 -11.36
N GLY A 71 6.37 11.68 -11.77
CA GLY A 71 5.03 12.25 -11.90
C GLY A 71 4.34 12.53 -10.56
N PRO A 72 3.19 13.22 -10.57
CA PRO A 72 2.39 13.38 -9.37
C PRO A 72 2.02 12.00 -8.79
N ARG A 73 1.91 11.88 -7.45
CA ARG A 73 1.68 10.59 -6.77
C ARG A 73 0.53 9.74 -7.34
N LYS A 74 -0.50 10.39 -7.88
CA LYS A 74 -1.64 9.76 -8.58
C LYS A 74 -1.25 8.96 -9.84
N ASP A 75 -0.07 9.21 -10.39
CA ASP A 75 0.41 8.57 -11.60
C ASP A 75 1.29 7.35 -11.32
N VAL A 76 1.52 7.02 -10.05
CA VAL A 76 2.44 5.96 -9.66
C VAL A 76 1.70 4.77 -9.05
N TYR A 77 1.94 3.60 -9.63
CA TYR A 77 1.33 2.35 -9.19
C TYR A 77 2.26 1.52 -8.33
N PHE A 78 1.66 0.61 -7.56
CA PHE A 78 2.41 -0.47 -6.93
C PHE A 78 2.82 -1.49 -7.98
N GLN A 79 4.12 -1.76 -8.05
CA GLN A 79 4.69 -2.81 -8.86
C GLN A 79 4.74 -4.10 -8.03
N LEU A 80 4.24 -5.19 -8.60
CA LEU A 80 4.32 -6.51 -8.00
C LEU A 80 5.15 -7.40 -8.93
N PRO A 81 6.11 -8.18 -8.39
CA PRO A 81 6.85 -9.13 -9.20
C PRO A 81 5.91 -10.21 -9.76
N PHE A 82 6.29 -10.80 -10.89
CA PHE A 82 5.50 -11.87 -11.52
C PHE A 82 5.29 -13.06 -10.58
N GLN A 83 6.27 -13.32 -9.70
CA GLN A 83 6.28 -14.33 -8.64
C GLN A 83 5.07 -14.23 -7.72
N TYR A 84 4.56 -13.01 -7.47
CA TYR A 84 3.35 -12.81 -6.67
C TYR A 84 2.14 -13.58 -7.24
N TRP A 85 2.08 -13.70 -8.55
CA TRP A 85 1.01 -14.39 -9.27
C TRP A 85 1.33 -15.87 -9.46
N THR A 86 2.52 -16.19 -9.98
CA THR A 86 2.90 -17.58 -10.30
C THR A 86 3.03 -18.47 -9.09
N GLU A 87 3.48 -17.93 -7.96
CA GLU A 87 3.58 -18.67 -6.70
C GLU A 87 2.30 -18.58 -5.87
N GLU A 88 1.23 -18.01 -6.44
CA GLU A 88 -0.06 -17.84 -5.81
C GLU A 88 -0.01 -17.07 -4.47
N MET A 89 0.92 -16.12 -4.31
CA MET A 89 1.01 -15.31 -3.09
C MET A 89 -0.29 -14.54 -2.82
N HIS A 90 -0.99 -14.13 -3.87
CA HIS A 90 -2.33 -13.55 -3.75
C HIS A 90 -3.36 -14.47 -3.07
N LYS A 91 -3.17 -15.79 -3.04
CA LYS A 91 -4.02 -16.75 -2.29
C LYS A 91 -3.42 -17.09 -0.93
N LYS A 92 -2.08 -17.18 -0.83
CA LYS A 92 -1.36 -17.57 0.39
C LYS A 92 -1.32 -16.46 1.44
N LEU A 93 -1.41 -15.19 1.02
CA LEU A 93 -1.46 -14.04 1.91
C LEU A 93 -2.90 -13.73 2.30
N ASP A 94 -3.12 -13.55 3.60
CA ASP A 94 -4.39 -13.06 4.11
C ASP A 94 -4.51 -11.54 3.92
N MET A 95 -5.70 -11.00 4.20
CA MET A 95 -5.94 -9.55 4.05
C MET A 95 -5.00 -8.69 4.89
N PRO A 96 -4.74 -8.99 6.19
CA PRO A 96 -3.74 -8.28 6.97
C PRO A 96 -2.36 -8.23 6.29
N ALA A 97 -1.85 -9.36 5.81
CA ALA A 97 -0.55 -9.40 5.14
C ALA A 97 -0.52 -8.56 3.87
N LYS A 98 -1.58 -8.64 3.04
CA LYS A 98 -1.70 -7.81 1.84
C LYS A 98 -1.71 -6.33 2.15
N ILE A 99 -2.45 -5.92 3.19
CA ILE A 99 -2.50 -4.51 3.61
C ILE A 99 -1.11 -4.04 4.02
N VAL A 100 -0.42 -4.80 4.90
CA VAL A 100 0.93 -4.43 5.36
C VAL A 100 1.93 -4.41 4.20
N MET A 101 1.80 -5.32 3.24
CA MET A 101 2.63 -5.32 2.04
C MET A 101 2.45 -4.02 1.24
N LEU A 102 1.21 -3.59 1.02
CA LEU A 102 0.91 -2.32 0.34
C LEU A 102 1.41 -1.10 1.13
N ILE A 103 1.30 -1.12 2.46
CA ILE A 103 1.86 -0.07 3.33
C ILE A 103 3.37 0.02 3.13
N GLY A 104 4.09 -1.10 3.23
CA GLY A 104 5.55 -1.12 3.00
C GLY A 104 5.92 -0.60 1.62
N MET A 105 5.23 -1.05 0.57
CA MET A 105 5.48 -0.58 -0.81
C MET A 105 5.20 0.91 -1.00
N SER A 106 4.28 1.48 -0.22
CA SER A 106 3.95 2.91 -0.28
C SER A 106 5.04 3.82 0.30
N LEU A 107 5.88 3.28 1.19
CA LEU A 107 6.99 4.01 1.80
C LEU A 107 8.13 4.25 0.80
N ARG A 108 8.26 3.38 -0.21
CA ARG A 108 9.25 3.48 -1.31
C ARG A 108 10.69 3.63 -0.86
N GLN A 109 11.06 2.94 0.22
CA GLN A 109 12.41 2.87 0.77
C GLN A 109 12.86 1.41 0.78
N THR A 110 14.17 1.17 0.62
CA THR A 110 14.74 -0.17 0.76
C THR A 110 14.51 -0.71 2.17
N ASN A 111 14.90 0.08 3.17
CA ASN A 111 14.66 -0.20 4.58
C ASN A 111 13.60 0.76 5.10
N PHE A 112 12.52 0.24 5.66
CA PHE A 112 11.42 1.05 6.16
C PHE A 112 10.97 0.60 7.54
N ALA A 113 10.51 1.55 8.35
CA ALA A 113 10.01 1.25 9.68
C ALA A 113 8.52 0.89 9.64
N LEU A 114 8.17 -0.23 10.27
CA LEU A 114 6.78 -0.58 10.58
C LEU A 114 6.61 -0.55 12.09
N SER A 115 6.17 0.59 12.62
CA SER A 115 5.92 0.75 14.05
C SER A 115 4.64 0.02 14.41
N GLU A 116 4.75 -1.02 15.24
CA GLU A 116 3.61 -1.78 15.77
C GLU A 116 2.87 -1.01 16.88
N THR A 117 2.46 0.24 16.58
CA THR A 117 1.76 1.14 17.50
C THR A 117 0.35 1.47 17.00
N PRO A 118 -0.60 1.82 17.89
CA PRO A 118 -1.95 2.23 17.49
C PRO A 118 -1.96 3.49 16.61
N THR A 119 -1.08 4.45 16.91
CA THR A 119 -0.95 5.71 16.16
C THR A 119 -0.50 5.46 14.71
N PHE A 120 0.50 4.61 14.50
CA PHE A 120 0.95 4.28 13.15
C PHE A 120 -0.12 3.51 12.38
N ALA A 121 -0.79 2.55 13.02
CA ALA A 121 -1.87 1.78 12.39
C ALA A 121 -3.05 2.66 11.96
N SER A 122 -3.39 3.68 12.76
CA SER A 122 -4.51 4.58 12.48
C SER A 122 -4.29 5.47 11.25
N TRP A 123 -3.04 5.85 10.93
CA TRP A 123 -2.71 6.58 9.69
C TRP A 123 -3.17 5.86 8.43
N TYR A 124 -3.22 4.52 8.48
CA TYR A 124 -3.65 3.67 7.38
C TYR A 124 -5.07 3.12 7.57
N GLY A 125 -5.82 3.62 8.56
CA GLY A 125 -7.19 3.21 8.83
C GLY A 125 -7.33 1.75 9.27
N ILE A 126 -6.29 1.17 9.88
CA ILE A 126 -6.31 -0.21 10.37
C ILE A 126 -6.08 -0.29 11.88
N SER A 127 -6.50 -1.40 12.48
CA SER A 127 -6.17 -1.70 13.87
C SER A 127 -4.71 -2.13 14.01
N GLU A 128 -4.11 -1.86 15.16
CA GLU A 128 -2.79 -2.36 15.54
C GLU A 128 -2.72 -3.90 15.42
N ALA A 129 -3.76 -4.62 15.85
CA ALA A 129 -3.83 -6.07 15.73
C ALA A 129 -3.82 -6.56 14.27
N THR A 130 -4.38 -5.80 13.34
CA THR A 130 -4.29 -6.08 11.90
C THR A 130 -2.86 -5.88 11.40
N LEU A 131 -2.21 -4.78 11.80
CA LEU A 131 -0.82 -4.50 11.46
C LEU A 131 0.12 -5.61 11.95
N ARG A 132 0.07 -5.98 13.25
CA ARG A 132 0.94 -7.02 13.83
C ARG A 132 0.74 -8.37 13.14
N ARG A 133 -0.51 -8.76 12.87
CA ARG A 133 -0.82 -10.01 12.14
C ARG A 133 -0.25 -9.99 10.73
N GLY A 134 -0.37 -8.87 10.02
CA GLY A 134 0.19 -8.72 8.68
C GLY A 134 1.70 -8.82 8.66
N ILE A 135 2.40 -8.11 9.57
CA ILE A 135 3.87 -8.19 9.72
C ILE A 135 4.29 -9.63 10.00
N LYS A 136 3.68 -10.28 11.00
CA LYS A 136 3.97 -11.67 11.36
C LYS A 136 3.81 -12.59 10.15
N LYS A 137 2.73 -12.44 9.39
CA LYS A 137 2.46 -13.29 8.23
C LYS A 137 3.47 -13.10 7.10
N LEU A 138 3.92 -11.86 6.87
CA LEU A 138 4.95 -11.58 5.86
C LEU A 138 6.33 -12.13 6.26
N LEU A 139 6.67 -12.09 7.55
CA LEU A 139 7.87 -12.75 8.09
C LEU A 139 7.78 -14.28 7.94
N GLU A 140 6.64 -14.89 8.28
CA GLU A 140 6.39 -16.33 8.10
C GLU A 140 6.50 -16.80 6.64
N LYS A 141 6.23 -15.91 5.69
CA LYS A 141 6.33 -16.18 4.24
C LYS A 141 7.65 -15.74 3.64
N GLU A 142 8.60 -15.31 4.46
CA GLU A 142 9.94 -14.85 4.06
C GLU A 142 9.91 -13.72 3.00
N LEU A 143 8.79 -13.00 2.92
CA LEU A 143 8.64 -11.83 2.04
C LEU A 143 9.25 -10.58 2.68
N LEU A 144 9.26 -10.54 4.01
CA LEU A 144 9.78 -9.44 4.82
C LEU A 144 10.93 -9.96 5.67
N VAL A 145 11.98 -9.14 5.85
CA VAL A 145 13.13 -9.44 6.70
C VAL A 145 13.35 -8.30 7.68
N LYS A 146 13.65 -8.62 8.94
CA LYS A 146 14.05 -7.64 9.95
C LYS A 146 15.49 -7.21 9.66
N VAL A 147 15.72 -5.90 9.57
CA VAL A 147 17.04 -5.33 9.30
C VAL A 147 17.71 -5.01 10.64
N ASP A 148 17.15 -4.06 11.38
CA ASP A 148 17.65 -3.60 12.66
C ASP A 148 16.54 -2.88 13.46
N THR A 149 16.91 -2.38 14.63
CA THR A 149 16.07 -1.51 15.44
C THR A 149 16.66 -0.10 15.41
N GLU A 150 15.87 0.84 14.92
CA GLU A 150 16.22 2.25 14.87
C GLU A 150 15.74 2.97 16.12
N THR A 151 16.59 3.83 16.67
CA THR A 151 16.19 4.81 17.69
C THR A 151 15.76 6.09 17.00
N TYR A 152 14.60 6.64 17.37
CA TYR A 152 14.08 7.90 16.84
C TYR A 152 13.66 8.83 17.98
N ILE A 153 13.71 10.14 17.75
CA ILE A 153 13.31 11.13 18.76
C ILE A 153 11.77 11.17 18.83
N THR A 154 11.21 11.13 20.04
CA THR A 154 9.77 11.23 20.27
C THR A 154 9.45 11.91 21.60
N GLY A 155 8.36 12.67 21.64
CA GLY A 155 7.83 13.22 22.90
C GLY A 155 6.93 12.24 23.66
N GLU A 156 6.65 11.06 23.10
CA GLU A 156 5.74 10.07 23.69
C GLU A 156 6.38 9.25 24.83
N THR A 157 7.71 9.26 24.93
CA THR A 157 8.46 8.54 25.98
C THR A 157 9.14 9.51 26.92
N ARG A 158 9.27 9.12 28.19
CA ARG A 158 9.96 9.93 29.22
C ARG A 158 11.43 10.20 28.88
N THR A 159 12.07 9.33 28.11
CA THR A 159 13.46 9.46 27.69
C THR A 159 13.65 10.40 26.51
N GLY A 160 12.58 10.78 25.79
CA GLY A 160 12.67 11.55 24.55
C GLY A 160 13.02 10.71 23.31
N TYR A 161 13.17 9.39 23.46
CA TYR A 161 13.54 8.47 22.39
C TYR A 161 12.60 7.26 22.34
N GLY A 162 12.25 6.86 21.13
CA GLY A 162 11.48 5.66 20.82
C GLY A 162 12.32 4.70 19.99
N PHE A 163 11.89 3.44 19.95
CA PHE A 163 12.52 2.39 19.16
C PHE A 163 11.53 1.85 18.15
N ARG A 164 11.96 1.62 16.91
CA ARG A 164 11.15 0.99 15.87
C ARG A 164 11.97 0.01 15.07
N THR A 165 11.37 -1.15 14.78
CA THR A 165 12.00 -2.16 13.93
C THR A 165 11.92 -1.73 12.48
N ARG A 166 13.05 -1.78 11.78
CA ARG A 166 13.11 -1.60 10.33
C ARG A 166 13.09 -2.95 9.63
N TYR A 167 12.44 -2.95 8.47
CA TYR A 167 12.23 -4.10 7.64
C TYR A 167 12.61 -3.79 6.20
N THR A 168 12.91 -4.83 5.43
CA THR A 168 13.06 -4.77 3.97
C THR A 168 12.23 -5.88 3.34
N PHE A 169 11.72 -5.65 2.12
CA PHE A 169 11.21 -6.74 1.31
C PHE A 169 12.37 -7.56 0.75
N ARG A 170 12.16 -8.87 0.65
CA ARG A 170 13.11 -9.76 -0.03
C ARG A 170 12.94 -9.64 -1.55
N PRO A 171 14.02 -9.68 -2.34
CA PRO A 171 13.89 -9.85 -3.79
C PRO A 171 13.02 -11.06 -4.13
N PRO A 172 12.10 -10.97 -5.12
CA PRO A 172 11.92 -9.87 -6.07
C PRO A 172 10.83 -8.85 -5.65
N TYR A 173 10.46 -8.74 -4.37
CA TYR A 173 9.36 -7.89 -3.89
C TYR A 173 9.78 -6.43 -3.56
N ASP A 174 11.06 -6.10 -3.74
CA ASP A 174 11.71 -4.81 -3.49
C ASP A 174 11.59 -3.79 -4.65
N LEU A 175 10.64 -3.99 -5.57
CA LEU A 175 10.50 -3.20 -6.80
C LEU A 175 10.06 -1.74 -6.60
N ASN A 176 9.44 -1.41 -5.46
CA ASN A 176 8.79 -0.11 -5.25
C ASN A 176 9.72 0.93 -4.61
N VAL A 177 11.01 0.64 -4.49
CA VAL A 177 12.00 1.58 -3.95
C VAL A 177 12.19 2.74 -4.94
N LYS A 178 12.22 3.97 -4.44
CA LYS A 178 12.61 5.10 -5.31
C LYS A 178 14.05 4.89 -5.73
N ALA A 179 14.36 5.04 -7.02
CA ALA A 179 15.74 5.24 -7.44
C ALA A 179 16.29 6.42 -6.63
N ASP A 180 17.29 6.15 -5.79
CA ASP A 180 18.01 7.21 -5.12
C ASP A 180 18.49 8.18 -6.20
N ARG A 181 18.17 9.47 -6.05
CA ARG A 181 18.95 10.47 -6.77
C ARG A 181 20.36 10.28 -6.24
N GLU A 182 21.28 9.82 -7.08
CA GLU A 182 22.70 9.87 -6.78
C GLU A 182 23.05 11.27 -6.23
N GLY A 183 23.68 11.30 -5.06
CA GLY A 183 24.34 12.50 -4.51
C GLY A 183 23.43 13.54 -3.86
N GLY A 184 23.05 13.30 -2.61
CA GLY A 184 22.79 14.36 -1.64
C GLY A 184 23.66 14.08 -0.43
N ASP A 185 24.83 14.72 -0.40
CA ASP A 185 25.85 14.53 0.62
C ASP A 185 25.29 14.49 2.04
N SER A 186 25.87 13.59 2.81
CA SER A 186 25.78 13.55 4.26
C SER A 186 26.20 14.90 4.86
N GLU A 187 25.24 15.79 5.11
CA GLU A 187 25.39 16.82 6.13
C GLU A 187 25.11 16.18 7.49
N THR A 188 26.14 15.55 8.04
CA THR A 188 26.31 15.38 9.47
C THR A 188 26.17 16.77 10.12
N PRO A 189 25.28 17.01 11.10
CA PRO A 189 25.28 18.27 11.81
C PRO A 189 26.60 18.36 12.54
N ALA A 190 27.41 19.35 12.17
CA ALA A 190 28.70 19.62 12.78
C ALA A 190 28.56 19.64 14.31
N GLU A 191 29.31 18.73 14.92
CA GLU A 191 29.62 18.69 16.34
C GLU A 191 30.28 20.03 16.71
N THR A 192 29.52 20.92 17.36
CA THR A 192 30.05 22.16 17.91
C THR A 192 30.95 21.82 19.11
N LEU A 193 32.22 21.54 18.83
CA LEU A 193 33.27 21.49 19.83
C LEU A 193 33.49 22.89 20.40
N VAL A 194 32.91 23.14 21.58
CA VAL A 194 33.20 24.32 22.40
C VAL A 194 34.41 24.02 23.28
N SER A 195 35.52 24.72 23.01
CA SER A 195 36.50 25.33 23.96
C SER A 195 37.93 25.28 23.40
N PRO A 196 38.87 26.17 23.79
CA PRO A 196 38.79 27.26 24.78
C PRO A 196 39.23 28.63 24.20
N LYS A 197 38.83 29.74 24.82
CA LYS A 197 39.55 31.01 24.68
C LYS A 197 40.38 31.25 25.94
N ALA A 198 41.69 31.07 25.79
CA ALA A 198 42.69 31.70 26.63
C ALA A 198 42.83 33.16 26.21
N SER A 199 42.90 34.09 27.17
CA SER A 199 43.64 35.35 27.07
C SER A 199 43.81 35.95 28.46
N LEU A 200 45.09 36.06 28.84
CA LEU A 200 45.79 37.09 29.63
C LEU A 200 45.04 37.85 30.73
#